data_AF-A0A7S4VQD2-F1
#
_entry.id   AF-A0A7S4VQD2-F1
#
_cell.length_a   1.000
_cell.length_b   1.000
_cell.length_c   1.000
_cell.angle_alpha   90.00
_cell.angle_beta   90.00
_cell.angle_gamma   90.00
#
_symmetry.space_group_name_H-M   'P 1'
#
loop_
_entity.id
_entity.type
_entity.pdbx_description
1 polymer ?
#
loop_
_entity_poly.entity_id
_entity_poly.type
_entity_poly.pdbx_seq_one_letter_code
_entity_poly.pdbx_strand_id
1 'polypeptide(L)'
;KAKTVLVLYAHAFHHVKPLQSFSKPILEGYQSGMRTGDKSMSMWCLLWNVVLLYRTGKPLKLIVEQCQASITQMDELKQKERALCLRIMLKLYLDLMGSSNNTVELSGKAMGKK
;
A
#
# COMPACT_ATOMS: atom_id res chain seq x y z
N LYS A 1 15.51 1.43 -11.06
CA LYS A 1 14.57 2.59 -11.14
C LYS A 1 13.53 2.58 -10.01
N ALA A 2 12.81 1.47 -9.78
CA ALA A 2 11.78 1.36 -8.74
C ALA A 2 12.27 1.77 -7.34
N LYS A 3 13.40 1.23 -6.87
CA LYS A 3 14.01 1.59 -5.56
C LYS A 3 14.26 3.09 -5.39
N THR A 4 14.90 3.72 -6.37
CA THR A 4 15.22 5.16 -6.34
C THR A 4 13.96 6.01 -6.27
N VAL A 5 12.97 5.69 -7.12
CA VAL A 5 11.68 6.39 -7.12
C VAL A 5 11.00 6.25 -5.77
N LEU A 6 10.94 5.04 -5.23
CA LEU A 6 10.34 4.78 -3.93
C LEU A 6 10.99 5.62 -2.83
N VAL A 7 12.31 5.54 -2.68
CA VAL A 7 13.03 6.23 -1.60
C VAL A 7 12.85 7.74 -1.69
N LEU A 8 13.00 8.33 -2.87
CA LEU A 8 12.87 9.77 -3.05
C LEU A 8 11.45 10.26 -2.76
N TYR A 9 10.44 9.62 -3.34
CA TYR A 9 9.06 10.09 -3.22
C TYR A 9 8.41 9.73 -1.88
N ALA A 10 8.79 8.61 -1.26
CA ALA A 10 8.25 8.21 0.03
C ALA A 10 8.90 8.94 1.22
N HIS A 11 10.21 9.22 1.15
CA HIS A 11 10.97 9.68 2.32
C HIS A 11 11.61 11.06 2.19
N ALA A 12 11.89 11.56 0.98
CA ALA A 12 12.61 12.84 0.82
C ALA A 12 11.71 13.96 0.30
N PHE A 13 10.94 13.72 -0.76
CA PHE A 13 10.30 14.79 -1.52
C PHE A 13 9.06 15.38 -0.89
N HIS A 14 8.49 14.76 0.14
CA HIS A 14 7.30 15.26 0.82
C HIS A 14 7.47 16.65 1.46
N HIS A 15 8.71 17.08 1.73
CA HIS A 15 9.03 18.43 2.21
C HIS A 15 9.15 19.49 1.12
N VAL A 16 9.33 19.08 -0.14
CA VAL A 16 9.66 19.98 -1.26
C VAL A 16 8.68 19.90 -2.42
N LYS A 17 7.76 18.94 -2.42
CA LYS A 17 6.77 18.72 -3.48
C LYS A 17 5.42 18.26 -2.91
N PRO A 18 4.29 18.62 -3.54
CA PRO A 18 2.96 18.16 -3.13
C PRO A 18 2.81 16.65 -3.26
N LEU A 19 2.22 16.00 -2.26
CA LEU A 19 2.00 14.54 -2.25
C LEU A 19 1.22 14.05 -3.48
N GLN A 20 0.26 14.83 -3.98
CA GLN A 20 -0.54 14.50 -5.16
C GLN A 20 0.35 14.26 -6.40
N SER A 21 1.51 14.89 -6.47
CA SER A 21 2.46 14.71 -7.58
C SER A 21 3.18 13.36 -7.56
N PHE A 22 3.05 12.56 -6.48
CA PHE A 22 3.87 11.36 -6.26
C PHE A 22 3.24 10.10 -6.85
N SER A 23 1.94 10.11 -7.14
CA SER A 23 1.21 8.91 -7.58
C SER A 23 1.74 8.39 -8.90
N LYS A 24 1.93 9.27 -9.89
CA LYS A 24 2.45 8.90 -11.21
C LYS A 24 3.87 8.31 -11.13
N PRO A 25 4.87 8.95 -10.50
CA PRO A 25 6.19 8.36 -10.31
C PRO A 25 6.14 7.00 -9.62
N ILE A 26 5.39 6.86 -8.54
CA ILE A 26 5.28 5.59 -7.81
C ILE A 26 4.71 4.48 -8.71
N LEU A 27 3.68 4.77 -9.50
CA LEU A 27 3.11 3.81 -10.44
C LEU A 27 4.09 3.42 -11.55
N GLU A 28 4.87 4.37 -12.07
CA GLU A 28 5.96 4.08 -13.01
C GLU A 28 7.05 3.19 -12.38
N GLY A 29 7.33 3.39 -11.09
CA GLY A 29 8.22 2.54 -10.30
C GLY A 29 7.71 1.10 -10.23
N TYR A 30 6.43 0.92 -9.93
CA TYR A 30 5.76 -0.39 -9.94
C TYR A 30 5.85 -1.06 -11.31
N GLN A 31 5.45 -0.38 -12.39
CA GLN A 31 5.49 -0.94 -13.75
C GLN A 31 6.91 -1.30 -14.18
N SER A 32 7.88 -0.43 -13.85
CA SER A 32 9.29 -0.69 -14.13
C SER A 32 9.77 -1.95 -13.40
N GLY A 33 9.47 -2.09 -12.11
CA GLY A 33 9.87 -3.25 -11.33
C GLY A 33 9.26 -4.54 -11.87
N MET A 34 7.98 -4.50 -12.26
CA MET A 34 7.28 -5.64 -12.86
C MET A 34 7.93 -6.08 -14.17
N ARG A 35 8.29 -5.14 -15.05
CA ARG A 35 8.99 -5.44 -16.32
C ARG A 35 10.39 -6.02 -16.09
N THR A 36 11.10 -5.58 -15.07
CA THR A 36 12.47 -6.03 -14.78
C THR A 36 12.53 -7.25 -13.85
N GLY A 37 11.39 -7.79 -13.41
CA GLY A 37 11.33 -8.92 -12.48
C GLY A 37 11.62 -8.57 -11.01
N ASP A 38 11.79 -7.28 -10.66
CA ASP A 38 12.01 -6.81 -9.29
C ASP A 38 10.67 -6.73 -8.54
N LYS A 39 10.11 -7.91 -8.24
CA LYS A 39 8.81 -8.07 -7.58
C LYS A 39 8.75 -7.38 -6.21
N SER A 40 9.87 -7.41 -5.47
CA SER A 40 9.95 -6.80 -4.13
C SER A 40 9.75 -5.30 -4.21
N MET A 41 10.51 -4.61 -5.06
CA MET A 41 10.36 -3.15 -5.20
C MET A 41 9.04 -2.76 -5.85
N SER A 42 8.50 -3.59 -6.76
CA SER A 42 7.16 -3.38 -7.31
C SER A 42 6.09 -3.34 -6.23
N MET A 43 6.09 -4.34 -5.33
CA MET A 43 5.08 -4.40 -4.27
C MET A 43 5.23 -3.26 -3.25
N TRP A 44 6.46 -2.80 -3.01
CA TRP A 44 6.67 -1.57 -2.23
C TRP A 44 6.05 -0.34 -2.90
N CYS A 45 6.22 -0.18 -4.20
CA CYS A 45 5.57 0.91 -4.93
C CYS A 45 4.05 0.82 -4.85
N LEU A 46 3.49 -0.38 -4.98
CA LEU A 46 2.05 -0.63 -4.86
C LEU A 46 1.51 -0.25 -3.46
N LEU A 47 2.21 -0.68 -2.40
CA LEU A 47 1.89 -0.33 -1.02
C LEU A 47 1.90 1.19 -0.80
N TRP A 48 2.97 1.86 -1.27
CA TRP A 48 3.09 3.31 -1.13
C TRP A 48 2.05 4.08 -1.94
N ASN A 49 1.62 3.55 -3.09
CA ASN A 49 0.51 4.15 -3.84
C ASN A 49 -0.77 4.15 -3.01
N VAL A 50 -1.11 3.05 -2.33
CA VAL A 50 -2.28 3.00 -1.43
C VAL A 50 -2.16 4.02 -0.29
N VAL A 51 -0.99 4.09 0.36
CA VAL A 51 -0.73 5.08 1.42
C VAL A 51 -0.91 6.50 0.90
N LEU A 52 -0.48 6.76 -0.33
CA LEU A 52 -0.63 8.07 -0.95
C LEU A 52 -2.09 8.41 -1.25
N LEU A 53 -2.91 7.46 -1.70
CA LEU A 53 -4.34 7.68 -1.92
C LEU A 53 -5.02 8.14 -0.62
N TYR A 54 -4.71 7.49 0.51
CA TYR A 54 -5.19 7.91 1.81
C TYR A 54 -4.71 9.31 2.20
N ARG A 55 -3.40 9.56 2.13
CA ARG A 55 -2.81 10.87 2.50
C ARG A 55 -3.25 12.03 1.61
N THR A 56 -3.70 11.75 0.40
CA THR A 56 -4.20 12.77 -0.54
C THR A 56 -5.72 12.91 -0.51
N GLY A 57 -6.40 12.28 0.45
CA GLY A 57 -7.82 12.47 0.71
C GLY A 57 -8.74 11.77 -0.29
N LYS A 58 -8.30 10.66 -0.92
CA LYS A 58 -9.18 9.89 -1.81
C LYS A 58 -10.27 9.16 -1.01
N PRO A 59 -11.44 8.88 -1.63
CA PRO A 59 -12.52 8.18 -0.94
C PRO A 59 -12.09 6.82 -0.39
N LEU A 60 -12.43 6.51 0.87
CA LEU A 60 -12.03 5.27 1.54
C LEU A 60 -12.49 4.01 0.79
N LYS A 61 -13.67 4.02 0.17
CA LYS A 61 -14.17 2.91 -0.64
C LYS A 61 -13.19 2.53 -1.76
N LEU A 62 -12.68 3.51 -2.49
CA LEU A 62 -11.69 3.30 -3.55
C LEU A 62 -10.38 2.75 -2.99
N ILE A 63 -9.96 3.23 -1.82
CA ILE A 63 -8.73 2.78 -1.15
C ILE A 63 -8.88 1.31 -0.72
N VAL A 64 -10.04 0.91 -0.19
CA VAL A 64 -10.35 -0.47 0.21
C VAL A 64 -10.31 -1.42 -0.98
N GLU A 65 -10.96 -1.06 -2.10
CA GLU A 65 -10.93 -1.84 -3.34
C GLU A 65 -9.49 -2.01 -3.85
N GLN A 66 -8.70 -0.93 -3.83
CA GLN A 66 -7.29 -0.96 -4.23
C GLN A 66 -6.46 -1.83 -3.28
N CYS A 67 -6.69 -1.77 -1.97
CA CYS A 67 -6.04 -2.64 -0.98
C CYS A 67 -6.30 -4.11 -1.29
N GLN A 68 -7.55 -4.49 -1.52
CA GLN A 68 -7.94 -5.88 -1.78
C GLN A 68 -7.26 -6.42 -3.04
N ALA A 69 -7.33 -5.68 -4.16
CA ALA A 69 -6.66 -6.06 -5.41
C ALA A 69 -5.14 -6.21 -5.23
N SER A 70 -4.54 -5.28 -4.48
CA SER A 70 -3.10 -5.27 -4.23
C SER A 70 -2.65 -6.41 -3.31
N ILE A 71 -3.45 -6.78 -2.30
CA ILE A 71 -3.18 -7.92 -1.42
C ILE A 71 -3.21 -9.23 -2.23
N THR A 72 -4.22 -9.44 -3.06
CA THR A 72 -4.32 -10.62 -3.94
C THR A 72 -3.07 -10.76 -4.79
N GLN A 73 -2.64 -9.68 -5.45
CA GLN A 73 -1.43 -9.68 -6.26
C GLN A 73 -0.16 -9.97 -5.43
N MET A 74 -0.03 -9.40 -4.22
CA MET A 74 1.11 -9.65 -3.35
C MET A 74 1.16 -11.12 -2.90
N ASP A 75 0.01 -11.73 -2.62
CA ASP A 75 -0.08 -13.14 -2.23
C ASP A 75 0.32 -14.07 -3.38
N GLU A 76 -0.17 -13.82 -4.60
CA GLU A 76 0.22 -14.55 -5.83
C GLU A 76 1.74 -14.48 -6.07
N LEU A 77 2.35 -13.32 -5.79
CA LEU A 77 3.79 -13.10 -5.94
C LEU A 77 4.62 -13.51 -4.71
N LYS A 78 3.99 -14.17 -3.72
CA LYS A 78 4.62 -14.63 -2.47
C LYS A 78 5.25 -13.51 -1.64
N GLN A 79 4.77 -12.27 -1.75
CA GLN A 79 5.25 -11.09 -1.02
C GLN A 79 4.53 -10.92 0.33
N LYS A 80 4.57 -11.96 1.16
CA LYS A 80 3.77 -12.12 2.39
C LYS A 80 3.88 -10.95 3.38
N GLU A 81 5.09 -10.46 3.63
CA GLU A 81 5.31 -9.33 4.55
C GLU A 81 4.62 -8.05 4.07
N ARG A 82 4.64 -7.79 2.76
CA ARG A 82 4.02 -6.61 2.16
C ARG A 82 2.49 -6.75 2.18
N ALA A 83 1.99 -7.96 1.89
CA ALA A 83 0.56 -8.27 2.00
C ALA A 83 0.07 -8.07 3.44
N LEU A 84 0.84 -8.47 4.46
CA LEU A 84 0.50 -8.26 5.87
C LEU A 84 0.39 -6.77 6.21
N CYS A 85 1.37 -5.95 5.82
CA CYS A 85 1.31 -4.50 6.03
C CYS A 85 0.05 -3.90 5.39
N LEU A 86 -0.31 -4.34 4.19
CA LEU A 86 -1.49 -3.82 3.49
C LEU A 86 -2.80 -4.31 4.11
N ARG A 87 -2.84 -5.53 4.67
CA ARG A 87 -3.99 -6.05 5.45
C ARG A 87 -4.24 -5.23 6.72
N ILE A 88 -3.19 -4.78 7.41
CA ILE A 88 -3.31 -3.87 8.57
C ILE A 88 -3.96 -2.55 8.14
N MET A 89 -3.49 -1.97 7.02
CA MET A 89 -4.07 -0.74 6.49
C MET A 89 -5.51 -0.93 6.01
N LEU A 90 -5.83 -2.06 5.36
CA LEU A 90 -7.19 -2.41 4.97
C LEU A 90 -8.13 -2.47 6.19
N LYS A 91 -7.71 -3.12 7.28
CA LYS A 91 -8.48 -3.17 8.54
C LYS A 91 -8.75 -1.74 9.06
N LEU A 92 -7.71 -0.90 9.11
CA LEU A 92 -7.83 0.50 9.51
C LEU A 92 -8.86 1.26 8.65
N TYR A 93 -8.82 1.11 7.33
CA TYR A 93 -9.74 1.81 6.43
C TYR A 93 -11.19 1.30 6.56
N LEU A 94 -11.39 0.00 6.74
CA LEU A 94 -12.71 -0.58 7.02
C LEU A 94 -13.28 -0.08 8.36
N ASP A 95 -12.43 0.04 9.39
CA ASP A 95 -12.80 0.60 10.68
C ASP A 95 -13.22 2.08 10.55
N LEU A 96 -12.46 2.88 9.80
CA LEU A 96 -12.79 4.29 9.52
C LEU A 96 -14.10 4.48 8.73
N MET A 97 -14.49 3.49 7.92
CA MET A 97 -15.76 3.52 7.18
C MET A 97 -16.98 3.13 8.04
N GLY A 98 -16.79 2.81 9.32
CA GLY A 98 -17.88 2.27 10.15
C GLY A 98 -18.40 0.91 9.66
N SER A 99 -17.66 0.26 8.76
CA SER A 99 -18.00 -1.04 8.15
C SER A 99 -17.40 -2.21 8.93
N SER A 100 -16.98 -1.95 10.17
CA SER A 100 -16.34 -2.90 11.06
C SER A 100 -17.23 -3.18 12.24
N ASN A 101 -17.61 -4.45 12.40
CA ASN A 101 -18.40 -4.90 13.55
C ASN A 101 -17.60 -4.90 14.86
N ASN A 102 -16.27 -4.70 14.81
CA ASN A 102 -15.35 -4.70 15.97
C ASN A 102 -14.29 -3.59 15.81
N THR A 103 -14.59 -2.40 16.35
CA THR A 103 -13.74 -1.19 16.32
C THR A 103 -12.49 -1.25 17.21
N VAL A 104 -12.34 -2.26 18.06
CA VAL A 104 -11.27 -2.33 19.08
C VAL A 104 -10.43 -3.60 19.00
N GLU A 105 -10.85 -4.63 18.26
CA GLU A 105 -10.02 -5.82 18.07
C GLU A 105 -8.99 -5.62 16.94
N LEU A 106 -7.80 -5.19 17.35
CA LEU A 106 -6.55 -5.70 16.80
C LEU A 106 -6.25 -7.07 17.46
N SER A 107 -7.23 -7.97 17.55
CA SER A 107 -6.94 -9.27 18.17
C SER A 107 -5.94 -9.99 17.29
N GLY A 108 -4.85 -10.42 17.93
CA GLY A 108 -3.76 -11.16 17.34
C GLY A 108 -4.14 -12.55 16.82
N LYS A 109 -5.33 -12.71 16.22
CA LYS A 109 -5.67 -13.80 15.31
C LYS A 109 -5.33 -13.45 13.86
N ALA A 110 -5.39 -12.17 13.46
CA ALA A 110 -4.75 -11.70 12.21
C ALA A 110 -3.20 -11.69 12.33
N MET A 111 -2.69 -11.79 13.56
CA MET A 111 -1.28 -12.00 13.92
C MET A 111 -1.09 -13.25 14.80
N GLY A 112 -1.92 -14.29 14.63
CA GLY A 112 -1.76 -15.56 15.35
C GLY A 112 -0.73 -16.40 14.59
N LYS A 113 0.54 -16.46 15.01
CA LYS A 113 1.17 -17.10 16.20
C LYS A 113 1.52 -18.58 15.92
N LYS A 114 2.85 -18.79 15.82
CA LYS A 114 3.67 -20.01 15.85
C LYS A 114 3.31 -21.12 14.86
#